data_AF-A0A973D037-F1
#
_entry.id   AF-A0A973D037-F1
#
_cell.length_a   1.000
_cell.length_b   1.000
_cell.length_c   1.000
_cell.angle_alpha   90.00
_cell.angle_beta   90.00
_cell.angle_gamma   90.00
#
_symmetry.space_group_name_H-M   'P 1'
#
loop_
_entity.id
_entity.type
_entity.pdbx_description
1 polymer ?
#
loop_
_entity_poly.entity_id
_entity_poly.type
_entity_poly.pdbx_seq_one_letter_code
_entity_poly.pdbx_strand_id
1 'polypeptide(L)'
;MFRVLSLLLLLIPIGVLAKDLTIRPALQTQATAVISAIDTADQGKAVELKKLQADVALHTLAELKRLLEQAENIANSETQYNTDEPIVVVLHGEEIKAFIRSNYRAHKALVDLAARLDAFNIIDVKACKRWMGANGIMVNELPPFVETVPIGVRERDRLEKAGYAYF
;
A
#
# COMPACT_ATOMS: atom_id res chain seq x y z
N MET A 1 21.24 -24.09 -55.66
CA MET A 1 22.33 -23.56 -56.49
C MET A 1 23.12 -22.56 -55.63
N PHE A 2 24.43 -22.81 -55.49
CA PHE A 2 25.59 -21.91 -55.21
C PHE A 2 25.32 -20.56 -54.50
N ARG A 3 26.09 -20.06 -53.51
CA ARG A 3 27.44 -20.30 -52.97
C ARG A 3 27.58 -19.36 -51.73
N VAL A 4 28.16 -19.77 -50.60
CA VAL A 4 29.59 -19.54 -50.18
C VAL A 4 29.88 -18.04 -50.02
N LEU A 5 30.57 -17.47 -49.01
CA LEU A 5 31.29 -17.85 -47.78
C LEU A 5 32.03 -16.55 -47.36
N SER A 6 32.54 -16.52 -46.14
CA SER A 6 33.58 -15.61 -45.58
C SER A 6 33.05 -14.45 -44.73
N LEU A 7 33.14 -14.46 -43.39
CA LEU A 7 34.27 -14.72 -42.45
C LEU A 7 35.20 -13.51 -42.32
N LEU A 8 35.13 -12.80 -41.17
CA LEU A 8 36.22 -12.39 -40.26
C LEU A 8 35.69 -11.26 -39.34
N LEU A 9 36.06 -11.02 -38.07
CA LEU A 9 36.69 -11.73 -36.94
C LEU A 9 37.07 -10.60 -35.95
N LEU A 10 36.91 -10.81 -34.63
CA LEU A 10 37.75 -10.26 -33.53
C LEU A 10 37.66 -8.72 -33.26
N LEU A 11 37.45 -8.18 -32.05
CA LEU A 11 38.13 -8.41 -30.77
C LEU A 11 37.35 -7.85 -29.58
N ILE A 12 37.33 -8.64 -28.49
CA ILE A 12 36.99 -8.25 -27.12
C ILE A 12 38.28 -7.75 -26.43
N PRO A 13 38.20 -6.78 -25.51
CA PRO A 13 39.09 -6.79 -24.35
C PRO A 13 38.30 -6.86 -23.05
N ILE A 14 38.56 -7.95 -22.31
CA ILE A 14 38.27 -8.13 -20.89
C ILE A 14 39.34 -7.35 -20.14
N GLY A 15 38.94 -6.29 -19.43
CA GLY A 15 39.79 -5.61 -18.46
C GLY A 15 39.45 -6.07 -17.05
N VAL A 16 40.11 -7.13 -16.58
CA VAL A 16 40.22 -7.45 -15.15
C VAL A 16 41.58 -6.94 -14.69
N LEU A 17 41.59 -6.06 -13.70
CA LEU A 17 42.78 -5.77 -12.91
C LEU A 17 42.41 -5.75 -11.43
N ALA A 18 42.78 -6.84 -10.76
CA ALA A 18 42.79 -6.97 -9.31
C ALA A 18 44.08 -6.37 -8.74
N LYS A 19 43.97 -5.80 -7.53
CA LYS A 19 44.94 -5.60 -6.43
C LYS A 19 44.49 -4.32 -5.69
N ASP A 20 44.25 -4.29 -4.39
CA ASP A 20 45.02 -4.93 -3.33
C ASP A 20 44.16 -5.10 -2.07
N LEU A 21 44.35 -6.22 -1.36
CA LEU A 21 43.86 -6.39 0.00
C LEU A 21 44.82 -5.68 0.95
N THR A 22 44.35 -4.69 1.70
CA THR A 22 44.90 -4.43 3.05
C THR A 22 43.78 -3.99 3.99
N ILE A 23 43.30 -4.97 4.75
CA ILE A 23 42.59 -4.75 6.01
C ILE A 23 43.63 -4.22 7.01
N ARG A 24 43.38 -3.04 7.58
CA ARG A 24 44.02 -2.57 8.82
C ARG A 24 42.92 -2.29 9.84
N PRO A 25 42.90 -2.96 11.00
CA PRO A 25 42.05 -2.57 12.11
C PRO A 25 42.76 -1.45 12.87
N ALA A 26 42.16 -0.27 12.92
CA ALA A 26 42.56 0.77 13.86
C ALA A 26 41.44 0.96 14.88
N LEU A 27 41.58 0.21 15.97
CA LEU A 27 40.94 0.44 17.24
C LEU A 27 41.36 1.84 17.72
N GLN A 28 40.43 2.81 17.77
CA GLN A 28 40.62 4.03 18.56
C GLN A 28 39.54 4.08 19.63
N THR A 29 39.91 3.52 20.78
CA THR A 29 39.34 3.85 22.09
C THR A 29 39.88 5.20 22.53
N GLN A 30 39.01 6.18 22.72
CA GLN A 30 39.17 7.38 23.56
C GLN A 30 37.82 8.11 23.55
N ALA A 31 37.31 8.77 24.58
CA ALA A 31 37.46 8.72 26.02
C ALA A 31 36.27 9.55 26.53
N THR A 32 35.67 9.06 27.61
CA THR A 32 34.61 9.60 28.45
C THR A 32 34.56 11.13 28.60
N ALA A 33 33.36 11.71 28.47
CA ALA A 33 32.94 12.85 29.30
C ALA A 33 31.42 12.88 29.43
N VAL A 34 30.95 12.58 30.63
CA VAL A 34 29.57 12.73 31.11
C VAL A 34 29.28 14.22 31.29
N ILE A 35 28.20 14.73 30.70
CA ILE A 35 27.46 15.88 31.24
C ILE A 35 25.97 15.54 31.21
N SER A 36 25.39 15.62 32.40
CA SER A 36 24.00 15.41 32.76
C SER A 36 23.03 16.39 32.11
N ALA A 37 21.76 16.00 32.24
CA ALA A 37 20.55 16.83 32.32
C ALA A 37 19.79 17.00 31.01
N ILE A 38 18.84 16.06 30.83
CA ILE A 38 17.41 16.33 30.72
C ILE A 38 17.06 17.47 29.76
N ASP A 39 16.69 17.10 28.55
CA ASP A 39 15.48 17.68 27.96
C ASP A 39 14.63 16.55 27.41
N THR A 40 14.02 15.83 28.36
CA THR A 40 12.85 15.00 28.08
C THR A 40 11.66 15.95 27.99
N ALA A 41 11.46 16.53 26.80
CA ALA A 41 10.16 17.04 26.38
C ALA A 41 9.67 16.05 25.31
N ASP A 42 9.10 14.94 25.73
CA ASP A 42 7.65 14.83 25.84
C ASP A 42 6.94 15.58 24.70
N GLN A 43 6.80 14.88 23.58
CA GLN A 43 5.49 14.74 22.98
C GLN A 43 5.21 13.25 22.87
N GLY A 44 5.11 12.59 24.02
CA GLY A 44 4.21 11.45 24.17
C GLY A 44 2.78 11.96 24.00
N LYS A 45 2.45 12.44 22.81
CA LYS A 45 1.06 12.58 22.39
C LYS A 45 0.56 11.15 22.44
N ALA A 46 -0.20 10.83 23.49
CA ALA A 46 -1.02 9.63 23.52
C ALA A 46 -1.66 9.58 22.14
N VAL A 47 -1.23 8.62 21.32
CA VAL A 47 -1.77 8.43 19.99
C VAL A 47 -3.18 7.96 20.29
N GLU A 48 -4.09 8.92 20.37
CA GLU A 48 -5.51 8.65 20.34
C GLU A 48 -5.69 7.78 19.10
N LEU A 49 -6.00 6.50 19.32
CA LEU A 49 -6.24 5.55 18.26
C LEU A 49 -7.48 6.05 17.53
N LYS A 50 -7.25 6.80 16.46
CA LYS A 50 -8.31 7.37 15.63
C LYS A 50 -8.71 6.31 14.62
N LYS A 51 -10.00 6.04 14.57
CA LYS A 51 -10.63 5.28 13.49
C LYS A 51 -10.32 5.96 12.16
N LEU A 52 -10.01 5.18 11.13
CA LEU A 52 -9.59 5.71 9.83
C LEU A 52 -10.53 5.27 8.72
N GLN A 53 -10.80 6.18 7.80
CA GLN A 53 -11.45 5.90 6.53
C GLN A 53 -10.61 6.46 5.37
N ALA A 54 -10.54 5.75 4.25
CA ALA A 54 -9.77 6.20 3.09
C ALA A 54 -10.53 7.28 2.30
N ASP A 55 -9.84 8.33 1.85
CA ASP A 55 -10.41 9.33 0.94
C ASP A 55 -10.06 9.02 -0.52
N VAL A 56 -10.88 8.18 -1.16
CA VAL A 56 -10.77 7.94 -2.60
C VAL A 56 -11.45 9.10 -3.34
N ALA A 57 -10.71 10.18 -3.63
CA ALA A 57 -11.26 11.43 -4.15
C ALA A 57 -11.32 11.48 -5.68
N LEU A 58 -10.28 10.97 -6.35
CA LEU A 58 -10.18 10.94 -7.80
C LEU A 58 -10.92 9.74 -8.42
N HIS A 59 -11.26 8.74 -7.62
CA HIS A 59 -11.94 7.52 -8.08
C HIS A 59 -11.14 6.81 -9.19
N THR A 60 -9.81 6.80 -9.04
CA THR A 60 -8.89 6.17 -9.99
C THR A 60 -8.18 4.96 -9.37
N LEU A 61 -7.79 4.00 -10.21
CA LEU A 61 -7.04 2.82 -9.75
C LEU A 61 -5.66 3.17 -9.19
N ALA A 62 -5.02 4.20 -9.73
CA ALA A 62 -3.70 4.65 -9.27
C ALA A 62 -3.79 5.26 -7.87
N GLU A 63 -4.80 6.08 -7.61
CA GLU A 63 -5.09 6.62 -6.28
C GLU A 63 -5.46 5.52 -5.29
N LEU A 64 -6.41 4.64 -5.65
CA LEU A 64 -6.80 3.54 -4.79
C LEU A 64 -5.60 2.67 -4.41
N LYS A 65 -4.71 2.36 -5.36
CA LYS A 65 -3.48 1.61 -5.08
C LYS A 65 -2.60 2.32 -4.05
N ARG A 66 -2.40 3.64 -4.18
CA ARG A 66 -1.61 4.43 -3.23
C ARG A 66 -2.24 4.45 -1.83
N LEU A 67 -3.57 4.58 -1.74
CA LEU A 67 -4.28 4.54 -0.46
C LEU A 67 -4.14 3.18 0.22
N LEU A 68 -4.21 2.08 -0.54
CA LEU A 68 -3.98 0.73 -0.01
C LEU A 68 -2.53 0.53 0.45
N GLU A 69 -1.55 1.04 -0.29
CA GLU A 69 -0.14 1.03 0.12
C GLU A 69 0.08 1.89 1.38
N GLN A 70 -0.61 3.02 1.51
CA GLN A 70 -0.57 3.86 2.71
C GLN A 70 -1.23 3.17 3.91
N ALA A 71 -2.35 2.48 3.71
CA ALA A 71 -2.99 1.67 4.73
C ALA A 71 -2.07 0.54 5.23
N GLU A 72 -1.36 -0.13 4.32
CA GLU A 72 -0.32 -1.11 4.66
C GLU A 72 0.80 -0.49 5.50
N ASN A 73 1.29 0.68 5.11
CA ASN A 73 2.36 1.37 5.85
C ASN A 73 1.90 1.80 7.25
N ILE A 74 0.66 2.27 7.39
CA ILE A 74 0.07 2.61 8.69
C ILE A 74 0.04 1.37 9.58
N ALA A 75 -0.44 0.24 9.06
CA ALA A 75 -0.51 -1.03 9.79
C ALA A 75 0.86 -1.59 10.19
N ASN A 76 1.89 -1.34 9.38
CA ASN A 76 3.26 -1.81 9.64
C ASN A 76 4.10 -0.83 10.48
N SER A 77 3.58 0.35 10.82
CA SER A 77 4.33 1.36 11.56
C SER A 77 4.56 0.98 13.04
N GLU A 78 5.65 1.47 13.64
CA GLU A 78 6.04 1.15 15.03
C GLU A 78 4.99 1.61 16.07
N THR A 79 4.14 2.57 15.71
CA THR A 79 2.93 2.92 16.45
C THR A 79 1.83 1.94 16.11
N GLN A 80 1.63 0.96 16.98
CA GLN A 80 0.67 -0.15 16.88
C GLN A 80 -0.73 0.32 16.43
N TYR A 81 -0.99 0.28 15.11
CA TYR A 81 -2.33 0.50 14.57
C TYR A 81 -3.24 -0.60 15.11
N ASN A 82 -4.41 -0.22 15.63
CA ASN A 82 -5.34 -1.19 16.18
C ASN A 82 -6.08 -1.92 15.05
N THR A 83 -5.66 -3.15 14.76
CA THR A 83 -6.32 -4.02 13.78
C THR A 83 -7.71 -4.48 14.23
N ASP A 84 -8.16 -4.21 15.47
CA ASP A 84 -9.57 -4.42 15.85
C ASP A 84 -10.49 -3.38 15.20
N GLU A 85 -9.94 -2.26 14.72
CA GLU A 85 -10.66 -1.20 14.02
C GLU A 85 -10.10 -1.05 12.60
N PRO A 86 -10.55 -1.84 11.61
CA PRO A 86 -10.04 -1.77 10.25
C PRO A 86 -10.27 -0.40 9.62
N ILE A 87 -9.37 -0.01 8.71
CA ILE A 87 -9.49 1.19 7.91
C ILE A 87 -10.63 0.99 6.90
N VAL A 88 -11.68 1.80 6.99
CA VAL A 88 -12.84 1.64 6.09
C VAL A 88 -12.56 2.30 4.73
N VAL A 89 -12.60 1.52 3.66
CA VAL A 89 -12.39 1.98 2.28
C VAL A 89 -13.73 1.98 1.54
N VAL A 90 -14.36 3.14 1.44
CA VAL A 90 -15.65 3.29 0.74
C VAL A 90 -15.42 3.62 -0.73
N LEU A 91 -15.66 2.64 -1.60
CA LEU A 91 -15.58 2.79 -3.06
C LEU A 91 -16.87 3.41 -3.60
N HIS A 92 -16.71 4.44 -4.44
CA HIS A 92 -17.81 5.17 -5.05
C HIS A 92 -17.46 5.72 -6.44
N GLY A 93 -17.03 4.84 -7.34
CA GLY A 93 -16.64 5.27 -8.68
C GLY A 93 -16.14 4.15 -9.55
N GLU A 94 -15.43 4.53 -10.61
CA GLU A 94 -14.86 3.64 -11.62
C GLU A 94 -13.90 2.60 -11.01
N GLU A 95 -13.29 2.90 -9.87
CA GLU A 95 -12.42 1.99 -9.14
C GLU A 95 -13.12 0.68 -8.74
N ILE A 96 -14.45 0.68 -8.58
CA ILE A 96 -15.24 -0.54 -8.30
C ILE A 96 -15.08 -1.57 -9.43
N LYS A 97 -14.89 -1.13 -10.68
CA LYS A 97 -14.75 -2.04 -11.83
C LYS A 97 -13.51 -2.93 -11.72
N ALA A 98 -12.47 -2.53 -10.98
CA ALA A 98 -11.31 -3.38 -10.76
C ALA A 98 -11.63 -4.64 -9.94
N PHE A 99 -12.67 -4.57 -9.10
CA PHE A 99 -13.12 -5.70 -8.28
C PHE A 99 -14.16 -6.58 -8.97
N ILE A 100 -14.56 -6.31 -10.21
CA ILE A 100 -15.43 -7.23 -10.94
C ILE A 100 -14.63 -8.51 -11.27
N ARG A 101 -15.18 -9.70 -11.00
CA ARG A 101 -14.52 -11.00 -11.21
C ARG A 101 -13.94 -11.18 -12.60
N SER A 102 -14.63 -10.73 -13.64
CA SER A 102 -14.14 -10.78 -15.03
C SER A 102 -12.93 -9.89 -15.29
N ASN A 103 -12.76 -8.81 -14.52
CA ASN A 103 -11.65 -7.87 -14.62
C ASN A 103 -10.45 -8.25 -13.73
N TYR A 104 -10.59 -9.25 -12.86
CA TYR A 104 -9.55 -9.64 -11.90
C TYR A 104 -8.17 -9.84 -12.55
N ARG A 105 -8.10 -10.52 -13.70
CA ARG A 105 -6.82 -10.78 -14.37
C ARG A 105 -6.08 -9.48 -14.71
N ALA A 106 -6.81 -8.43 -15.11
CA ALA A 106 -6.24 -7.13 -15.48
C ALA A 106 -5.81 -6.30 -14.25
N HIS A 107 -6.44 -6.53 -13.09
CA HIS A 107 -6.21 -5.75 -11.88
C HIS A 107 -5.68 -6.59 -10.70
N LYS A 108 -5.11 -7.76 -10.99
CA LYS A 108 -4.70 -8.76 -10.00
C LYS A 108 -3.89 -8.16 -8.86
N ALA A 109 -2.88 -7.35 -9.17
CA ALA A 109 -2.01 -6.77 -8.14
C ALA A 109 -2.77 -5.87 -7.14
N LEU A 110 -3.75 -5.08 -7.61
CA LEU A 110 -4.57 -4.21 -6.77
C LEU A 110 -5.56 -5.02 -5.94
N VAL A 111 -6.25 -5.98 -6.58
CA VAL A 111 -7.25 -6.82 -5.91
C VAL A 111 -6.60 -7.72 -4.86
N ASP A 112 -5.42 -8.29 -5.16
CA ASP A 112 -4.65 -9.10 -4.21
C ASP A 112 -4.14 -8.29 -3.03
N LEU A 113 -3.71 -7.05 -3.26
CA LEU A 113 -3.31 -6.15 -2.18
C LEU A 113 -4.50 -5.89 -1.25
N ALA A 114 -5.64 -5.49 -1.79
CA ALA A 114 -6.85 -5.23 -1.00
C ALA A 114 -7.30 -6.49 -0.24
N ALA A 115 -7.35 -7.65 -0.90
CA ALA A 115 -7.73 -8.92 -0.29
C ALA A 115 -6.79 -9.33 0.84
N ARG A 116 -5.47 -9.11 0.68
CA ARG A 116 -4.49 -9.40 1.71
C ARG A 116 -4.66 -8.49 2.93
N LEU A 117 -4.86 -7.20 2.71
CA LEU A 117 -5.08 -6.24 3.81
C LEU A 117 -6.39 -6.53 4.56
N ASP A 118 -7.45 -6.87 3.84
CA ASP A 118 -8.73 -7.29 4.42
C ASP A 118 -8.59 -8.57 5.25
N ALA A 119 -7.87 -9.58 4.73
CA ALA A 119 -7.63 -10.83 5.44
C ALA A 119 -6.87 -10.68 6.77
N PHE A 120 -6.10 -9.59 6.94
CA PHE A 120 -5.42 -9.24 8.19
C PHE A 120 -6.18 -8.20 9.03
N ASN A 121 -7.44 -7.92 8.69
CA ASN A 121 -8.29 -6.91 9.33
C ASN A 121 -7.65 -5.50 9.34
N ILE A 122 -6.84 -5.18 8.32
CA ILE A 122 -6.22 -3.87 8.16
C ILE A 122 -7.21 -2.92 7.48
N ILE A 123 -7.96 -3.41 6.50
CA ILE A 123 -8.97 -2.63 5.79
C ILE A 123 -10.33 -3.35 5.79
N ASP A 124 -11.39 -2.57 5.58
CA ASP A 124 -12.74 -3.05 5.33
C ASP A 124 -13.25 -2.36 4.06
N VAL A 125 -13.37 -3.11 2.96
CA VAL A 125 -13.70 -2.56 1.64
C VAL A 125 -15.21 -2.57 1.41
N LYS A 126 -15.80 -1.39 1.19
CA LYS A 126 -17.25 -1.21 0.97
C LYS A 126 -17.55 -0.60 -0.39
N ALA A 127 -18.35 -1.27 -1.23
CA ALA A 127 -18.77 -0.77 -2.54
C ALA A 127 -20.18 -0.14 -2.51
N CYS A 128 -20.35 0.99 -3.20
CA CYS A 128 -21.62 1.69 -3.31
C CYS A 128 -22.64 0.99 -4.24
N LYS A 129 -23.71 0.41 -3.68
CA LYS A 129 -24.81 -0.25 -4.43
C LYS A 129 -25.48 0.68 -5.43
N ARG A 130 -25.70 1.96 -5.08
CA ARG A 130 -26.29 2.94 -6.01
C ARG A 130 -25.45 3.11 -7.27
N TRP A 131 -24.12 3.20 -7.11
CA TRP A 131 -23.21 3.33 -8.23
C TRP A 131 -23.13 2.03 -9.05
N MET A 132 -23.04 0.88 -8.37
CA MET A 132 -23.06 -0.44 -9.01
C MET A 132 -24.33 -0.63 -9.87
N GLY A 133 -25.51 -0.33 -9.31
CA GLY A 133 -26.78 -0.44 -10.02
C GLY A 133 -26.86 0.46 -11.26
N ALA A 134 -26.34 1.69 -11.17
CA ALA A 134 -26.25 2.60 -12.31
C ALA A 134 -25.30 2.11 -13.41
N ASN A 135 -24.39 1.18 -13.09
CA ASN A 135 -23.40 0.61 -14.00
C ASN A 135 -23.66 -0.87 -14.32
N GLY A 136 -24.82 -1.42 -13.93
CA GLY A 136 -25.19 -2.81 -14.23
C GLY A 136 -24.35 -3.87 -13.52
N ILE A 137 -23.73 -3.55 -12.38
CA ILE A 137 -22.88 -4.46 -11.61
C ILE A 137 -23.69 -5.08 -10.47
N MET A 138 -23.65 -6.41 -10.37
CA MET A 138 -24.31 -7.18 -9.32
C MET A 138 -23.33 -7.53 -8.18
N VAL A 139 -23.86 -7.73 -6.98
CA VAL A 139 -23.05 -8.06 -5.78
C VAL A 139 -22.27 -9.36 -5.95
N ASN A 140 -22.86 -10.36 -6.61
CA ASN A 140 -22.20 -11.66 -6.85
C ASN A 140 -21.04 -11.58 -7.85
N GLU A 141 -20.88 -10.46 -8.57
CA GLU A 141 -19.75 -10.20 -9.45
C GLU A 141 -18.52 -9.69 -8.70
N LEU A 142 -18.65 -9.32 -7.43
CA LEU A 142 -17.54 -8.89 -6.58
C LEU A 142 -16.93 -10.09 -5.80
N PRO A 143 -15.66 -10.00 -5.38
CA PRO A 143 -15.08 -10.86 -4.36
C PRO A 143 -15.89 -10.80 -3.06
N PRO A 144 -15.93 -11.90 -2.30
CA PRO A 144 -16.72 -11.97 -1.06
C PRO A 144 -16.26 -11.01 0.04
N PHE A 145 -14.99 -10.56 0.01
CA PHE A 145 -14.46 -9.60 0.96
C PHE A 145 -14.91 -8.15 0.69
N VAL A 146 -15.43 -7.86 -0.50
CA VAL A 146 -15.94 -6.53 -0.82
C VAL A 146 -17.39 -6.45 -0.34
N GLU A 147 -17.59 -5.81 0.80
CA GLU A 147 -18.91 -5.52 1.33
C GLU A 147 -19.64 -4.48 0.47
N THR A 148 -20.94 -4.30 0.71
CA THR A 148 -21.74 -3.34 -0.07
C THR A 148 -22.57 -2.45 0.83
N VAL A 149 -22.56 -1.14 0.54
CA VAL A 149 -23.34 -0.12 1.24
C VAL A 149 -24.35 0.51 0.30
N PRO A 150 -25.54 0.96 0.78
CA PRO A 150 -26.56 1.52 -0.09
C PRO A 150 -26.08 2.71 -0.93
N ILE A 151 -25.39 3.67 -0.29
CA ILE A 151 -24.92 4.91 -0.91
C ILE A 151 -23.57 5.28 -0.28
N GLY A 152 -22.48 5.25 -1.08
CA GLY A 152 -21.11 5.49 -0.61
C GLY A 152 -20.91 6.83 0.08
N VAL A 153 -21.39 7.93 -0.51
CA VAL A 153 -21.27 9.27 0.10
C VAL A 153 -21.94 9.34 1.48
N ARG A 154 -23.12 8.71 1.64
CA ARG A 154 -23.80 8.66 2.95
C ARG A 154 -23.06 7.79 3.97
N GLU A 155 -22.35 6.76 3.50
CA GLU A 155 -21.54 5.93 4.38
C GLU A 155 -20.32 6.70 4.88
N ARG A 156 -19.67 7.46 4.01
CA ARG A 156 -18.59 8.39 4.39
C ARG A 156 -19.03 9.39 5.46
N ASP A 157 -20.19 10.04 5.25
CA ASP A 157 -20.76 10.97 6.24
C ASP A 157 -21.07 10.27 7.58
N ARG A 158 -21.52 9.01 7.54
CA ARG A 158 -21.80 8.22 8.74
C ARG A 158 -20.50 7.89 9.49
N LEU A 159 -19.45 7.50 8.77
CA LEU A 159 -18.14 7.20 9.33
C LEU A 159 -17.54 8.43 9.99
N GLU A 160 -17.57 9.59 9.33
CA GLU A 160 -17.07 10.84 9.89
C GLU A 160 -17.80 11.19 11.21
N LYS A 161 -19.14 11.09 11.23
CA LYS A 161 -19.95 11.27 12.44
C LYS A 161 -19.67 10.23 13.53
N ALA A 162 -19.17 9.05 13.16
CA ALA A 162 -18.75 8.00 14.07
C ALA A 162 -17.29 8.16 14.56
N GLY A 163 -16.62 9.25 14.19
CA GLY A 163 -15.26 9.59 14.61
C GLY A 163 -14.15 9.08 13.70
N TYR A 164 -14.48 8.63 12.48
CA TYR A 164 -13.47 8.21 11.51
C TYR A 164 -12.82 9.41 10.83
N ALA A 165 -11.51 9.53 10.97
CA ALA A 165 -10.70 10.52 10.27
C ALA A 165 -10.31 10.03 8.86
N TYR A 166 -10.21 10.96 7.92
CA TYR A 166 -9.61 10.70 6.61
C TYR A 166 -8.08 10.69 6.69
N PHE A 167 -7.43 9.92 5.80
CA PHE A 167 -5.98 9.89 5.61
C PHE A 167 -5.60 9.80 4.13
#